data_AF-A0A9D9BQK3-F1
#
_entry.id   AF-A0A9D9BQK3-F1
#
_cell.length_a   1.000
_cell.length_b   1.000
_cell.length_c   1.000
_cell.angle_alpha   90.00
_cell.angle_beta   90.00
_cell.angle_gamma   90.00
#
_symmetry.space_group_name_H-M   'P 1'
#
loop_
_entity.id
_entity.type
_entity.pdbx_description
1 polymer ?
#
loop_
_entity_poly.entity_id
_entity_poly.type
_entity_poly.pdbx_seq_one_letter_code
_entity_poly.pdbx_strand_id
1 'polypeptide(L)' 'MKSVFKLLLVTLLIFSDKLFSLTDYQIKKICEKEKSKLTCIKNMQEKRFELQKGNFIEIPVIPYKENLN' A
#
# COMPACT_ATOMS: atom_id res chain seq x y z
N MET A 1 19.75 -28.53 5.46
CA MET A 1 19.68 -27.05 5.30
C MET A 1 19.06 -26.57 3.98
N LYS A 2 19.31 -27.21 2.82
CA LYS A 2 18.77 -26.76 1.51
C LYS A 2 17.22 -26.70 1.39
N SER A 3 16.50 -27.57 2.11
CA SER A 3 15.03 -27.64 2.06
C SER A 3 14.34 -26.45 2.75
N VAL A 4 14.87 -26.01 3.89
CA VAL A 4 14.32 -24.88 4.66
C VAL A 4 14.44 -23.56 3.90
N PHE A 5 15.56 -23.37 3.18
CA PHE A 5 15.78 -22.17 2.37
C PHE A 5 14.78 -22.05 1.21
N LYS A 6 14.41 -23.17 0.57
CA LYS A 6 13.37 -23.20 -0.47
C LYS A 6 12.00 -22.84 0.09
N LEU A 7 11.68 -23.32 1.29
CA LEU A 7 10.41 -23.03 1.96
C LEU A 7 10.29 -21.55 2.33
N LEU A 8 11.39 -20.95 2.78
CA LEU A 8 11.49 -19.51 3.11
C LEU A 8 11.31 -18.61 1.87
N LEU A 9 11.83 -19.03 0.71
CA LEU A 9 11.65 -18.32 -0.55
C LEU A 9 10.20 -18.35 -1.04
N VAL A 10 9.54 -19.50 -0.89
CA VAL A 10 8.12 -19.66 -1.30
C VAL A 10 7.21 -18.79 -0.45
N THR A 11 7.42 -18.74 0.87
CA THR A 11 6.63 -17.86 1.72
C THR A 11 6.87 -16.39 1.38
N LEU A 12 8.12 -15.98 1.16
CA LEU A 12 8.45 -14.60 0.77
C LEU A 12 7.73 -14.17 -0.52
N LEU A 13 7.69 -15.04 -1.54
CA LEU A 13 7.00 -14.77 -2.80
C LEU A 13 5.48 -14.61 -2.60
N ILE A 14 4.84 -15.51 -1.84
CA ILE A 14 3.39 -15.44 -1.56
C ILE A 14 3.01 -14.18 -0.77
N PHE A 15 3.88 -13.70 0.14
CA PHE A 15 3.63 -12.47 0.90
C PHE A 15 3.98 -11.20 0.13
N SER A 16 4.86 -11.27 -0.87
CA SER A 16 5.20 -10.13 -1.71
C SER A 16 4.03 -9.65 -2.57
N ASP A 17 3.20 -10.57 -3.08
CA ASP A 17 2.00 -10.23 -3.85
C ASP A 17 0.90 -9.59 -2.97
N LYS A 18 0.98 -9.76 -1.65
CA LYS A 18 0.09 -9.16 -0.65
C LYS A 18 0.61 -7.84 -0.08
N LEU A 19 1.67 -7.25 -0.64
CA LEU A 19 2.10 -5.89 -0.30
C LEU A 19 0.93 -4.95 -0.61
N PHE A 20 0.18 -4.62 0.44
CA PHE A 20 -0.99 -3.76 0.36
C PHE A 20 -0.61 -2.48 -0.37
N SER A 21 -1.40 -2.11 -1.39
CA SER A 21 -1.21 -0.91 -2.21
C SER A 21 -1.19 0.42 -1.42
N LEU A 22 -1.40 0.40 -0.10
CA LEU A 22 -1.57 1.56 0.78
C LEU A 22 -0.76 1.43 2.10
N THR A 23 0.57 1.46 2.00
CA THR A 23 1.46 1.54 3.18
C THR A 23 1.31 2.88 3.92
N ASP A 24 1.68 2.95 5.21
CA ASP A 24 1.60 4.21 5.97
C ASP A 24 2.43 5.33 5.33
N TYR A 25 3.57 5.00 4.71
CA TYR A 25 4.37 5.94 3.94
C TYR A 25 3.60 6.50 2.73
N GLN A 26 2.94 5.64 1.95
CA GLN A 26 2.11 6.06 0.83
C GLN A 26 0.93 6.91 1.28
N ILE A 27 0.23 6.51 2.35
CA ILE A 27 -0.87 7.30 2.93
C ILE A 27 -0.38 8.71 3.31
N LYS A 28 0.76 8.78 4.01
CA LYS A 28 1.35 10.06 4.41
C LYS A 28 1.69 10.93 3.20
N LYS A 29 2.28 10.33 2.15
CA LYS A 29 2.66 11.03 0.91
C LYS A 29 1.44 11.52 0.12
N ILE A 30 0.36 10.73 0.04
CA ILE A 30 -0.88 11.14 -0.63
C ILE A 30 -1.52 12.31 0.14
N CYS A 31 -1.63 12.18 1.46
CA CYS A 31 -2.29 13.17 2.30
C CYS A 31 -1.45 14.41 2.58
N GLU A 32 -0.19 14.46 2.17
CA GLU A 32 0.67 15.62 2.36
C GLU A 32 0.17 16.85 1.58
N LYS A 33 -0.43 16.62 0.41
CA LYS A 33 -0.99 17.66 -0.48
C LYS A 33 -2.42 18.09 -0.11
N GLU A 34 -3.05 17.41 0.84
CA GLU A 34 -4.44 17.66 1.25
C GLU A 34 -4.56 18.78 2.29
N LYS A 35 -5.61 19.59 2.17
CA LYS A 35 -5.86 20.72 3.08
C LYS A 35 -6.14 20.23 4.51
N SER A 36 -6.82 19.09 4.65
CA SER A 36 -7.04 18.41 5.92
C SER A 36 -6.31 17.08 5.97
N LYS A 37 -5.03 17.12 6.41
CA LYS A 37 -4.18 15.93 6.51
C LYS A 37 -4.80 14.83 7.36
N LEU A 38 -5.41 15.20 8.49
CA LEU A 38 -5.96 14.25 9.47
C LEU A 38 -7.20 13.54 8.92
N THR A 39 -8.10 14.27 8.25
CA THR A 39 -9.25 13.69 7.55
C THR A 39 -8.81 12.79 6.40
N CYS A 40 -7.82 13.21 5.61
CA CYS A 40 -7.28 12.38 4.54
C CYS A 40 -6.68 11.07 5.06
N ILE A 41 -5.86 11.12 6.12
CA ILE A 41 -5.26 9.93 6.72
C ILE A 41 -6.35 8.96 7.17
N LYS A 42 -7.39 9.46 7.84
CA LYS A 42 -8.51 8.63 8.29
C LYS A 42 -9.24 7.96 7.13
N ASN A 43 -9.59 8.72 6.09
CA ASN A 43 -10.23 8.17 4.89
C ASN A 43 -9.36 7.12 4.18
N MET A 44 -8.04 7.33 4.13
CA MET A 44 -7.10 6.37 3.55
C MET A 44 -6.97 5.10 4.39
N GLN A 45 -7.00 5.21 5.72
CA GLN A 45 -7.02 4.06 6.61
C GLN A 45 -8.30 3.23 6.47
N GLU A 46 -9.46 3.90 6.33
CA GLU A 46 -10.73 3.23 6.05
C GLU A 46 -10.69 2.50 4.69
N LYS A 47 -10.19 3.17 3.64
CA LYS A 47 -9.96 2.56 2.32
C LYS A 47 -9.07 1.32 2.40
N ARG A 48 -7.97 1.38 3.16
CA ARG A 48 -7.08 0.23 3.37
C ARG A 48 -7.80 -0.95 4.06
N PHE A 49 -8.68 -0.66 5.01
CA PHE A 49 -9.47 -1.69 5.68
C PHE A 49 -10.46 -2.35 4.71
N GLU A 50 -11.10 -1.58 3.83
CA GLU A 50 -11.98 -2.12 2.81
C GLU A 50 -11.23 -2.99 1.78
N LEU A 51 -10.00 -2.60 1.38
CA LEU A 51 -9.13 -3.46 0.56
C LEU A 51 -8.81 -4.80 1.23
N GLN A 52 -8.54 -4.79 2.53
CA GLN A 52 -8.24 -6.01 3.30
C GLN A 52 -9.41 -6.98 3.32
N LYS A 53 -10.64 -6.48 3.22
CA LYS A 53 -11.85 -7.29 3.10
C LYS A 53 -12.11 -7.80 1.68
N GLY A 54 -11.34 -7.35 0.69
CA GLY A 54 -11.54 -7.70 -0.72
C GLY A 54 -12.51 -6.78 -1.46
N ASN A 55 -12.87 -5.62 -0.88
CA ASN A 55 -13.74 -4.66 -1.55
C ASN A 55 -12.96 -3.86 -2.59
N PHE A 56 -13.59 -3.60 -3.74
CA PHE A 56 -13.06 -2.69 -4.75
C PHE A 56 -13.14 -1.26 -4.25
N ILE A 57 -12.02 -0.54 -4.28
CA ILE A 57 -11.96 0.87 -3.94
C ILE A 57 -11.12 1.64 -4.95
N GLU A 58 -11.46 2.90 -5.15
CA GLU A 58 -10.61 3.83 -5.91
C GLU A 58 -9.48 4.33 -5.01
N ILE A 59 -8.24 4.02 -5.40
CA ILE A 59 -7.04 4.55 -4.75
C ILE A 59 -6.47 5.64 -5.66
N PRO A 60 -6.22 6.86 -5.16
CA PRO A 60 -5.49 7.84 -5.93
C PRO A 60 -4.08 7.31 -6.22
N VAL A 61 -3.81 7.08 -7.50
CA VAL A 61 -2.49 6.63 -7.96
C VAL A 61 -1.54 7.82 -7.88
N ILE A 62 -0.46 7.70 -7.10
CA ILE A 62 0.66 8.63 -7.25
C ILE A 62 1.44 8.14 -8.48
N PRO A 63 1.46 8.89 -9.60
CA PRO A 63 2.26 8.49 -10.75
C PRO A 63 3.73 8.38 -10.34
N TYR A 64 4.37 7.30 -10.79
CA TYR A 64 5.77 6.98 -10.44
C TYR A 64 6.76 8.05 -10.93
N LYS A 65 6.35 8.92 -11.87
CA LYS A 65 7.10 10.10 -12.30
C LYS A 65 6.17 11.24 -12.68
N GLU A 66 6.25 12.33 -11.92
CA GLU A 66 6.09 13.70 -12.42
C GLU A 66 7.14 14.55 -11.69
N ASN A 67 8.40 14.27 -12.04
CA ASN A 67 9.60 15.04 -11.73
C ASN A 67 10.59 14.73 -12.86
N LEU A 68 10.30 15.25 -14.04
CA LEU A 68 11.28 15.56 -15.08
C LEU A 68 10.73 16.82 -15.77
N ASN A 69 11.37 17.93 -15.40
CA ASN A 69 11.23 19.31 -15.86
C ASN A 69 10.28 20.19 -15.05
#